data_AF-A0A3D2RAS7-F1
#
_entry.id   AF-A0A3D2RAS7-F1
#
_cell.length_a   1.000
_cell.length_b   1.000
_cell.length_c   1.000
_cell.angle_alpha   90.00
_cell.angle_beta   90.00
_cell.angle_gamma   90.00
#
_symmetry.space_group_name_H-M   'P 1'
#
loop_
_entity.id
_entity.type
_entity.pdbx_description
1 polymer ?
#
loop_
_entity_poly.entity_id
_entity_poly.type
_entity_poly.pdbx_seq_one_letter_code
_entity_poly.pdbx_strand_id
1 'polypeptide(L)'
;MLFGGLLCFSAFGCGQKSMAQQPVESIYDIDIEGIDGKPMDLAQYKGKKILFVNVASECGFTKQYDGLQELYENHKDKLVVIGLPCNQFGGQEPGGEAEIQSFCRANFDVEFPMTEKIEVKGPGQHPIYQWLTQKAKNGSQDSSVKWNFQKYLVDEQGRFIDFFYSITKPDSPRIIGLL
;
A
#
# COMPACT_ATOMS: atom_id res chain seq x y z
N MET A 1 51.96 37.20 -30.38
CA MET A 1 50.49 37.30 -30.36
C MET A 1 49.95 35.88 -30.28
N LEU A 2 49.61 35.41 -29.06
CA LEU A 2 48.95 34.12 -28.84
C LEU A 2 47.44 34.33 -28.87
N PHE A 3 46.72 33.56 -29.68
CA PHE A 3 45.27 33.42 -29.57
C PHE A 3 44.81 32.02 -29.98
N GLY A 4 43.88 31.48 -29.19
CA GLY A 4 42.94 30.42 -29.57
C GLY A 4 43.37 29.02 -29.15
N GLY A 5 42.59 28.24 -28.39
CA GLY A 5 41.26 28.45 -27.84
C GLY A 5 40.95 27.28 -26.90
N LEU A 6 40.31 27.59 -25.77
CA LEU A 6 39.98 26.61 -24.74
C LEU A 6 38.61 25.99 -25.07
N LEU A 7 38.60 24.71 -25.43
CA LEU A 7 37.37 23.92 -25.59
C LEU A 7 36.80 23.57 -24.21
N CYS A 8 35.76 24.29 -23.79
CA CYS A 8 34.95 23.91 -22.64
C CYS A 8 33.94 22.82 -23.06
N PHE A 9 34.23 21.56 -22.72
CA PHE A 9 33.23 20.50 -22.70
C PHE A 9 32.35 20.68 -21.47
N SER A 10 31.15 21.21 -21.65
CA SER A 10 30.10 21.20 -20.64
C SER A 10 29.30 19.90 -20.78
N ALA A 11 29.66 18.90 -19.96
CA ALA A 11 28.85 17.70 -19.79
C ALA A 11 27.59 18.07 -18.98
N PHE A 12 26.48 18.33 -19.66
CA PHE A 12 25.16 18.35 -19.04
C PHE A 12 24.78 16.92 -18.64
N GLY A 13 25.07 16.57 -17.38
CA GLY A 13 24.52 15.38 -16.74
C GLY A 13 23.03 15.56 -16.54
N CYS A 14 22.22 15.05 -17.47
CA CYS A 14 20.79 14.91 -17.27
C CYS A 14 20.58 13.89 -16.14
N GLY A 15 20.12 14.37 -14.98
CA GLY A 15 19.81 13.50 -13.84
C GLY A 15 18.75 12.49 -14.24
N GLN A 16 19.12 11.22 -14.32
CA GLN A 16 18.17 10.13 -14.45
C GLN A 16 17.34 10.08 -13.16
N LYS A 17 16.09 10.57 -13.23
CA LYS A 17 15.08 10.15 -12.24
C LYS A 17 14.97 8.64 -12.37
N SER A 18 15.28 7.91 -11.30
CA SER A 18 15.08 6.46 -11.22
C SER A 18 13.63 6.18 -11.58
N MET A 19 13.38 5.57 -12.74
CA MET A 19 12.04 5.07 -13.04
C MET A 19 11.76 3.92 -12.09
N ALA A 20 10.59 3.93 -11.44
CA ALA A 20 10.13 2.78 -10.66
C ALA A 20 10.25 1.52 -11.54
N GLN A 21 11.05 0.56 -11.08
CA GLN A 21 11.30 -0.68 -11.81
C GLN A 21 9.98 -1.43 -11.95
N GLN A 22 9.77 -2.04 -13.12
CA GLN A 22 8.60 -2.89 -13.34
C GLN A 22 8.69 -4.08 -12.39
N PRO A 23 7.56 -4.50 -11.78
CA PRO A 23 7.57 -5.66 -10.91
C PRO A 23 7.80 -6.92 -11.75
N VAL A 24 8.40 -7.93 -11.12
CA VAL A 24 8.66 -9.24 -11.76
C VAL A 24 7.36 -10.02 -11.93
N GLU A 25 6.44 -9.85 -10.99
CA GLU A 25 5.08 -10.40 -11.01
C GLU A 25 4.07 -9.25 -10.99
N SER A 26 2.99 -9.33 -11.74
CA SER A 26 1.92 -8.32 -11.70
C SER A 26 1.14 -8.43 -10.39
N ILE A 27 0.97 -7.32 -9.66
CA ILE A 27 0.10 -7.30 -8.48
C ILE A 27 -1.36 -7.62 -8.83
N TYR A 28 -1.77 -7.35 -10.07
CA TYR A 28 -3.14 -7.55 -10.54
C TYR A 28 -3.49 -9.02 -10.83
N ASP A 29 -2.49 -9.91 -10.81
CA ASP A 29 -2.67 -11.33 -11.06
C ASP A 29 -2.77 -12.12 -9.74
N ILE A 30 -2.77 -11.41 -8.59
CA ILE A 30 -2.86 -12.02 -7.26
C ILE A 30 -4.33 -12.26 -6.94
N ASP A 31 -4.69 -13.53 -6.76
CA ASP A 31 -5.99 -13.92 -6.22
C ASP A 31 -6.12 -13.45 -4.77
N ILE A 32 -7.25 -12.81 -4.48
CA ILE A 32 -7.62 -12.34 -3.15
C ILE A 32 -9.15 -12.26 -3.05
N GLU A 33 -9.69 -12.51 -1.87
CA GLU A 33 -11.12 -12.42 -1.63
C GLU A 33 -11.48 -11.03 -1.06
N GLY A 34 -12.76 -10.71 -1.11
CA GLY A 34 -13.35 -9.61 -0.39
C GLY A 34 -13.75 -10.09 1.00
N ILE A 35 -13.96 -9.13 1.90
CA ILE A 35 -14.52 -9.41 3.23
C ILE A 35 -15.92 -10.06 3.18
N ASP A 36 -16.59 -10.03 2.03
CA ASP A 36 -17.86 -10.71 1.78
C ASP A 36 -17.70 -12.14 1.22
N GLY A 37 -16.47 -12.65 1.13
CA GLY A 37 -16.14 -14.00 0.63
C GLY A 37 -16.21 -14.15 -0.88
N LYS A 38 -16.30 -13.06 -1.65
CA LYS A 38 -16.26 -13.10 -3.12
C LYS A 38 -14.89 -12.71 -3.65
N PRO A 39 -14.47 -13.17 -4.84
CA PRO A 39 -13.21 -12.72 -5.44
C PRO A 39 -13.16 -11.19 -5.58
N MET A 40 -12.05 -10.58 -5.15
CA MET A 40 -11.76 -9.17 -5.39
C MET A 40 -10.74 -9.05 -6.53
N ASP A 41 -11.21 -8.70 -7.72
CA ASP A 41 -10.32 -8.47 -8.87
C ASP A 41 -9.54 -7.17 -8.70
N LEU A 42 -8.24 -7.27 -8.39
CA LEU A 42 -7.37 -6.10 -8.24
C LEU A 42 -7.18 -5.34 -9.57
N ALA A 43 -7.36 -5.99 -10.73
CA ALA A 43 -7.20 -5.35 -12.03
C ALA A 43 -8.23 -4.25 -12.27
N GLN A 44 -9.37 -4.27 -11.57
CA GLN A 44 -10.38 -3.20 -11.62
C GLN A 44 -9.84 -1.85 -11.13
N TYR A 45 -8.76 -1.85 -10.35
CA TYR A 45 -8.14 -0.64 -9.79
C TYR A 45 -6.98 -0.09 -10.65
N LYS A 46 -6.72 -0.67 -11.84
CA LYS A 46 -5.74 -0.13 -12.79
C LYS A 46 -6.01 1.35 -13.10
N GLY A 47 -4.94 2.15 -13.18
CA GLY A 47 -5.03 3.59 -13.39
C GLY A 47 -5.24 4.40 -12.11
N LYS A 48 -5.45 3.75 -10.95
CA LYS A 48 -5.44 4.38 -9.62
C LYS A 48 -4.23 3.90 -8.83
N LYS A 49 -3.76 4.75 -7.91
CA LYS A 49 -2.87 4.29 -6.84
C LYS A 49 -3.66 3.39 -5.90
N ILE A 50 -2.96 2.45 -5.26
CA ILE A 50 -3.55 1.54 -4.27
C ILE A 50 -2.76 1.66 -2.97
N LEU A 51 -3.45 1.98 -1.88
CA LEU A 51 -2.88 2.00 -0.53
C LEU A 51 -3.40 0.79 0.25
N PHE A 52 -2.59 -0.26 0.35
CA PHE A 52 -2.87 -1.44 1.16
C PHE A 52 -2.51 -1.18 2.63
N VAL A 53 -3.39 -1.56 3.56
CA VAL A 53 -3.17 -1.35 5.00
C VAL A 53 -3.54 -2.60 5.79
N ASN A 54 -2.63 -3.21 6.55
CA ASN A 54 -3.03 -4.28 7.46
C ASN A 54 -3.74 -3.70 8.67
N VAL A 55 -5.03 -3.96 8.80
CA VAL A 55 -5.87 -3.33 9.84
C VAL A 55 -6.17 -4.28 10.99
N ALA A 56 -6.59 -3.69 12.11
CA ALA A 56 -6.95 -4.36 13.36
C ALA A 56 -8.01 -3.55 14.12
N SER A 57 -9.06 -4.19 14.65
CA SER A 57 -10.14 -3.53 15.40
C SER A 57 -9.76 -3.17 16.84
N GLU A 58 -8.85 -3.92 17.48
CA GLU A 58 -8.47 -3.77 18.89
C GLU A 58 -7.04 -3.24 19.06
N CYS A 59 -6.63 -2.30 18.20
CA CYS A 59 -5.29 -1.73 18.18
C CYS A 59 -5.24 -0.28 18.67
N GLY A 60 -4.13 0.12 19.29
CA GLY A 60 -3.89 1.54 19.62
C GLY A 60 -3.88 2.48 18.40
N PHE A 61 -3.73 1.93 17.19
CA PHE A 61 -3.79 2.68 15.93
C PHE A 61 -5.16 2.59 15.23
N THR A 62 -6.16 1.92 15.82
CA THR A 62 -7.49 1.73 15.19
C THR A 62 -8.17 3.06 14.82
N LYS A 63 -7.92 4.14 15.57
CA LYS A 63 -8.40 5.49 15.23
C LYS A 63 -7.87 6.03 13.89
N GLN A 64 -6.91 5.36 13.24
CA GLN A 64 -6.49 5.74 11.89
C GLN A 64 -7.51 5.35 10.81
N TYR A 65 -8.52 4.54 11.11
CA TYR A 65 -9.63 4.30 10.18
C TYR A 65 -10.28 5.62 9.71
N ASP A 66 -10.52 6.58 10.61
CA ASP A 66 -11.06 7.90 10.27
C ASP A 66 -10.19 8.60 9.19
N GLY A 67 -8.88 8.66 9.42
CA GLY A 67 -7.96 9.28 8.48
C GLY A 67 -7.80 8.50 7.17
N LEU A 68 -7.97 7.18 7.19
CA LEU A 68 -7.97 6.35 5.97
C LEU A 68 -9.24 6.56 5.15
N GLN A 69 -10.40 6.68 5.82
CA GLN A 69 -11.68 6.97 5.19
C GLN A 69 -11.66 8.37 4.56
N GLU A 70 -11.21 9.40 5.30
CA GLU A 70 -11.05 10.75 4.76
C GLU A 70 -10.09 10.78 3.56
N LEU A 71 -8.95 10.08 3.65
CA LEU A 71 -8.00 9.96 2.54
C LEU A 71 -8.64 9.32 1.31
N TYR A 72 -9.42 8.26 1.52
CA TYR A 72 -10.13 7.56 0.45
C TYR A 72 -11.17 8.48 -0.20
N GLU A 73 -12.02 9.14 0.58
CA GLU A 73 -13.05 10.04 0.06
C GLU A 73 -12.48 11.21 -0.75
N ASN A 74 -11.44 11.85 -0.24
CA ASN A 74 -10.80 13.03 -0.85
C ASN A 74 -10.02 12.72 -2.13
N HIS A 75 -9.69 11.45 -2.37
CA HIS A 75 -8.87 11.04 -3.51
C HIS A 75 -9.43 9.85 -4.29
N LYS A 76 -10.71 9.47 -4.09
CA LYS A 76 -11.31 8.25 -4.66
C LYS A 76 -11.24 8.16 -6.19
N ASP A 77 -11.10 9.28 -6.87
CA ASP A 77 -10.89 9.40 -8.31
C ASP A 77 -9.50 8.90 -8.74
N LYS A 78 -8.47 9.05 -7.89
CA LYS A 78 -7.07 8.66 -8.18
C LYS A 78 -6.46 7.60 -7.25
N LEU A 79 -7.08 7.32 -6.12
CA LEU A 79 -6.61 6.42 -5.07
C LEU A 79 -7.73 5.45 -4.68
N VAL A 80 -7.36 4.19 -4.41
CA VAL A 80 -8.17 3.27 -3.62
C VAL A 80 -7.38 2.86 -2.37
N VAL A 81 -8.04 2.91 -1.21
CA VAL A 81 -7.53 2.32 0.02
C VAL A 81 -8.08 0.90 0.11
N ILE A 82 -7.26 -0.09 0.47
CA ILE A 82 -7.71 -1.46 0.68
C ILE A 82 -7.27 -1.92 2.07
N GLY A 83 -8.25 -2.21 2.92
CA GLY A 83 -8.01 -2.76 4.26
C GLY A 83 -7.80 -4.27 4.22
N LEU A 84 -6.73 -4.76 4.84
CA LEU A 84 -6.41 -6.19 4.92
C LEU A 84 -6.40 -6.62 6.40
N PRO A 85 -7.52 -7.09 6.95
CA PRO A 85 -7.58 -7.49 8.36
C PRO A 85 -6.54 -8.55 8.70
N CYS A 86 -5.86 -8.41 9.84
CA CYS A 86 -4.79 -9.33 10.24
C CYS A 86 -4.71 -9.49 11.77
N ASN A 87 -4.73 -10.74 12.23
CA ASN A 87 -4.71 -11.05 13.67
C ASN A 87 -3.29 -11.38 14.22
N GLN A 88 -2.24 -11.27 13.42
CA GLN A 88 -0.89 -11.73 13.80
C GLN A 88 -0.10 -10.78 14.71
N PHE A 89 -0.69 -9.65 15.11
CA PHE A 89 -0.08 -8.66 16.01
C PHE A 89 -0.94 -8.45 17.23
N GLY A 90 -0.52 -9.07 18.34
CA GLY A 90 -1.20 -8.96 19.64
C GLY A 90 -2.60 -9.58 19.69
N GLY A 91 -3.02 -10.34 18.67
CA GLY A 91 -4.38 -10.89 18.62
C GLY A 91 -5.47 -9.82 18.48
N GLN A 92 -5.15 -8.68 17.86
CA GLN A 92 -5.98 -7.47 17.85
C GLN A 92 -7.05 -7.43 16.72
N GLU A 93 -7.26 -8.53 16.02
CA GLU A 93 -8.34 -8.72 15.04
C GLU A 93 -9.00 -10.10 15.24
N PRO A 94 -9.57 -10.36 16.44
CA PRO A 94 -10.03 -11.70 16.82
C PRO A 94 -11.31 -12.12 16.07
N GLY A 95 -12.13 -11.15 15.65
CA GLY A 95 -13.43 -11.39 15.02
C GLY A 95 -13.34 -12.06 13.63
N GLY A 96 -14.48 -12.57 13.19
CA GLY A 96 -14.71 -13.00 11.81
C GLY A 96 -15.00 -11.83 10.87
N GLU A 97 -15.04 -12.10 9.58
CA GLU A 97 -15.18 -11.11 8.51
C GLU A 97 -16.43 -10.22 8.69
N ALA A 98 -17.58 -10.82 9.04
CA ALA A 98 -18.82 -10.07 9.27
C ALA A 98 -18.74 -9.14 10.50
N GLU A 99 -18.05 -9.57 11.56
CA GLU A 99 -17.85 -8.75 12.77
C GLU A 99 -16.90 -7.59 12.48
N ILE A 100 -15.80 -7.87 11.76
CA ILE A 100 -14.83 -6.85 11.33
C ILE A 100 -15.52 -5.80 10.45
N GLN A 101 -16.28 -6.24 9.44
CA GLN A 101 -17.00 -5.32 8.55
C GLN A 101 -18.00 -4.46 9.33
N SER A 102 -18.76 -5.07 10.26
CA SER A 102 -19.72 -4.36 11.10
C SER A 102 -19.04 -3.35 12.01
N PHE A 103 -17.91 -3.72 12.62
CA PHE A 103 -17.11 -2.84 13.46
C PHE A 103 -16.62 -1.61 12.67
N CYS A 104 -16.01 -1.83 11.51
CA CYS A 104 -15.43 -0.74 10.71
C CYS A 104 -16.51 0.25 10.24
N ARG A 105 -17.67 -0.26 9.82
CA ARG A 105 -18.81 0.58 9.40
C ARG A 105 -19.42 1.34 10.57
N ALA A 106 -19.72 0.65 11.68
CA ALA A 106 -20.45 1.26 12.78
C ALA A 106 -19.64 2.30 13.57
N ASN A 107 -18.30 2.21 13.56
CA ASN A 107 -17.45 3.07 14.38
C ASN A 107 -16.68 4.12 13.58
N PHE A 108 -16.49 3.92 12.27
CA PHE A 108 -15.60 4.75 11.44
C PHE A 108 -16.16 5.03 10.04
N ASP A 109 -17.41 4.62 9.76
CA ASP A 109 -18.08 4.80 8.47
C ASP A 109 -17.21 4.33 7.26
N VAL A 110 -16.45 3.25 7.45
CA VAL A 110 -15.52 2.74 6.42
C VAL A 110 -16.29 2.29 5.18
N GLU A 111 -15.99 2.94 4.05
CA GLU A 111 -16.52 2.62 2.73
C GLU A 111 -15.47 1.99 1.81
N PHE A 112 -14.18 2.15 2.12
CA PHE A 112 -13.13 1.58 1.28
C PHE A 112 -13.16 0.04 1.30
N PRO A 113 -12.77 -0.63 0.19
CA PRO A 113 -12.76 -2.09 0.10
C PRO A 113 -11.94 -2.78 1.18
N MET A 114 -12.42 -3.92 1.66
CA MET A 114 -11.70 -4.78 2.60
C MET A 114 -11.66 -6.21 2.10
N THR A 115 -10.59 -6.92 2.43
CA THR A 115 -10.38 -8.33 2.10
C THR A 115 -10.89 -9.23 3.23
N GLU A 116 -10.87 -10.54 2.99
CA GLU A 116 -10.83 -11.54 4.04
C GLU A 116 -9.65 -11.30 4.99
N LYS A 117 -9.68 -11.96 6.15
CA LYS A 117 -8.55 -11.91 7.08
C LYS A 117 -7.36 -12.67 6.51
N ILE A 118 -6.20 -12.02 6.45
CA ILE A 118 -5.00 -12.60 5.87
C ILE A 118 -3.80 -12.61 6.82
N GLU A 119 -2.89 -13.55 6.59
CA GLU A 119 -1.57 -13.56 7.22
C GLU A 119 -0.58 -12.69 6.43
N VAL A 120 0.19 -11.88 7.14
CA VAL A 120 1.10 -10.90 6.57
C VAL A 120 2.57 -11.21 6.85
N LYS A 121 2.85 -12.26 7.63
CA LYS A 121 4.20 -12.77 7.94
C LYS A 121 4.15 -14.26 8.24
N GLY A 122 5.33 -14.90 8.19
CA GLY A 122 5.51 -16.32 8.50
C GLY A 122 5.19 -17.25 7.33
N PRO A 123 5.17 -18.58 7.57
CA PRO A 123 4.99 -19.57 6.51
C PRO A 123 3.65 -19.47 5.76
N GLY A 124 2.61 -18.94 6.41
CA GLY A 124 1.29 -18.71 5.80
C GLY A 124 1.11 -17.33 5.17
N GLN A 125 2.18 -16.52 5.04
CA GLN A 125 2.08 -15.16 4.50
C GLN A 125 1.38 -15.15 3.13
N HIS A 126 0.30 -14.38 3.04
CA HIS A 126 -0.54 -14.26 1.85
C HIS A 126 0.27 -13.76 0.64
N PRO A 127 0.01 -14.24 -0.60
CA PRO A 127 0.71 -13.80 -1.81
C PRO A 127 0.76 -12.28 -1.99
N ILE A 128 -0.30 -11.55 -1.61
CA ILE A 128 -0.29 -10.08 -1.63
C ILE A 128 0.85 -9.50 -0.77
N TYR A 129 1.06 -10.03 0.43
CA TYR A 129 2.13 -9.56 1.31
C TYR A 129 3.49 -10.08 0.88
N GLN A 130 3.60 -11.26 0.27
CA GLN A 130 4.85 -11.68 -0.37
C GLN A 130 5.24 -10.68 -1.45
N TRP A 131 4.30 -10.25 -2.30
CA TRP A 131 4.54 -9.22 -3.31
C TRP A 131 4.94 -7.88 -2.68
N LEU A 132 4.15 -7.37 -1.73
CA LEU A 132 4.39 -6.05 -1.09
C LEU A 132 5.70 -6.00 -0.28
N THR A 133 6.24 -7.14 0.14
CA THR A 133 7.42 -7.20 1.03
C THR A 133 8.70 -7.70 0.37
N GLN A 134 8.64 -8.33 -0.80
CA GLN A 134 9.81 -8.95 -1.43
C GLN A 134 10.21 -8.24 -2.72
N LYS A 135 11.41 -7.70 -2.77
CA LYS A 135 12.00 -7.06 -3.96
C LYS A 135 12.00 -7.99 -5.16
N ALA A 136 12.23 -9.28 -4.94
CA ALA A 136 12.21 -10.28 -6.01
C ALA A 136 10.87 -10.39 -6.74
N LYS A 137 9.77 -9.94 -6.11
CA LYS A 137 8.42 -9.91 -6.70
C LYS A 137 8.04 -8.50 -7.16
N ASN A 138 8.18 -7.50 -6.28
CA ASN A 138 7.77 -6.13 -6.58
C ASN A 138 8.77 -5.31 -7.40
N GLY A 139 9.99 -5.81 -7.63
CA GLY A 139 11.03 -5.16 -8.44
C GLY A 139 11.72 -3.96 -7.78
N SER A 140 11.29 -3.51 -6.60
CA SER A 140 11.72 -2.24 -6.00
C SER A 140 12.56 -2.46 -4.73
N GLN A 141 11.94 -2.90 -3.63
CA GLN A 141 12.61 -3.03 -2.34
C GLN A 141 11.99 -4.10 -1.43
N ASP A 142 12.79 -4.60 -0.51
CA ASP A 142 12.35 -5.50 0.55
C ASP A 142 11.80 -4.71 1.74
N SER A 143 10.83 -5.29 2.44
CA SER A 143 10.33 -4.76 3.71
C SER A 143 9.90 -5.89 4.64
N SER A 144 9.52 -5.54 5.86
CA SER A 144 8.87 -6.48 6.77
C SER A 144 7.74 -5.78 7.52
N VAL A 145 6.63 -6.48 7.72
CA VAL A 145 5.50 -5.94 8.46
C VAL A 145 5.83 -5.94 9.94
N LYS A 146 5.87 -4.76 10.56
CA LYS A 146 6.25 -4.62 11.97
C LYS A 146 5.08 -4.63 12.91
N TRP A 147 3.95 -4.07 12.50
CA TRP A 147 2.75 -3.94 13.33
C TRP A 147 1.49 -3.66 12.50
N ASN A 148 0.33 -3.60 13.15
CA ASN A 148 -0.93 -3.14 12.59
C ASN A 148 -0.82 -1.71 12.03
N PHE A 149 -1.62 -1.38 11.03
CA PHE A 149 -1.68 -0.09 10.33
C PHE A 149 -0.40 0.30 9.57
N GLN A 150 0.42 -0.69 9.19
CA GLN A 150 1.49 -0.47 8.21
C GLN A 150 0.87 -0.40 6.82
N LYS A 151 1.38 0.53 6.00
CA LYS A 151 0.77 0.92 4.74
C LYS A 151 1.74 0.66 3.60
N TYR A 152 1.22 0.26 2.45
CA TYR A 152 2.01 -0.01 1.26
C TYR A 152 1.35 0.68 0.06
N LEU A 153 2.11 1.50 -0.64
CA LEU A 153 1.61 2.29 -1.75
C LEU A 153 2.09 1.71 -3.09
N VAL A 154 1.14 1.50 -3.98
CA VAL A 154 1.33 1.02 -5.34
C VAL A 154 0.81 2.08 -6.31
N ASP A 155 1.50 2.26 -7.43
CA ASP A 155 1.15 3.27 -8.43
C ASP A 155 0.06 2.79 -9.40
N GLU A 156 -0.34 3.70 -10.29
CA GLU A 156 -1.38 3.54 -11.28
C GLU A 156 -1.11 2.43 -12.31
N GLN A 157 0.14 1.96 -12.40
CA GLN A 157 0.57 0.87 -13.27
C GLN A 157 0.84 -0.44 -12.49
N GLY A 158 0.59 -0.46 -11.18
CA GLY A 158 0.82 -1.64 -10.35
C GLY A 158 2.27 -1.77 -9.88
N ARG A 159 3.06 -0.70 -9.90
CA ARG A 159 4.45 -0.70 -9.42
C ARG A 159 4.51 -0.26 -7.96
N PHE A 160 5.38 -0.90 -7.19
CA PHE A 160 5.60 -0.57 -5.79
C PHE A 160 6.28 0.79 -5.63
N ILE A 161 5.69 1.69 -4.83
CA ILE A 161 6.24 3.01 -4.52
C ILE A 161 7.03 2.98 -3.21
N ASP A 162 6.35 2.78 -2.08
CA ASP A 162 6.95 2.84 -0.75
C ASP A 162 6.05 2.16 0.30
N PHE A 163 6.54 2.04 1.54
CA PHE A 163 5.77 1.61 2.69
C PHE A 163 5.93 2.56 3.89
N PHE A 164 4.93 2.55 4.77
CA PHE A 164 4.85 3.47 5.91
C PHE A 164 4.47 2.71 7.17
N TYR A 165 5.31 2.79 8.20
CA TYR A 165 5.02 2.19 9.50
C TYR A 165 3.80 2.82 10.17
N SER A 166 3.23 2.12 11.16
CA SER A 166 2.00 2.47 11.89
C SER A 166 1.92 3.92 12.38
N ILE A 167 3.05 4.46 12.86
CA ILE A 167 3.19 5.85 13.32
C ILE A 167 2.90 6.88 12.21
N THR A 168 3.13 6.53 10.95
CA THR A 168 2.82 7.43 9.82
C THR A 168 1.32 7.50 9.66
N LYS A 169 0.75 8.65 9.99
CA LYS A 169 -0.67 8.93 9.83
C LYS A 169 -1.08 8.93 8.35
N PRO A 170 -2.34 8.59 8.01
CA PRO A 170 -2.84 8.59 6.64
C PRO A 170 -2.67 9.95 5.91
N ASP A 171 -2.86 11.04 6.63
CA ASP A 171 -2.75 12.44 6.16
C ASP A 171 -1.30 12.97 6.13
N SER A 172 -0.30 12.11 6.41
CA SER A 172 1.08 12.54 6.45
C SER A 172 1.53 13.10 5.08
N PRO A 173 2.31 14.20 5.05
CA PRO A 173 2.91 14.71 3.82
C PRO A 173 3.73 13.66 3.05
N ARG A 174 4.23 12.62 3.74
CA ARG A 174 4.93 11.49 3.12
C ARG A 174 4.02 10.63 2.24
N ILE A 175 2.74 10.54 2.57
CA ILE A 175 1.73 9.82 1.77
C ILE A 175 1.12 10.80 0.76
N ILE A 176 0.61 11.94 1.22
CA ILE A 176 -0.05 12.95 0.37
C ILE A 176 0.85 13.42 -0.78
N GLY A 177 2.15 13.61 -0.54
CA GLY A 177 3.10 14.03 -1.57
C GLY A 177 3.34 13.01 -2.70
N LEU A 178 2.85 11.77 -2.54
CA LEU A 178 2.95 10.70 -3.53
C LEU A 178 1.62 10.41 -4.24
N LEU A 179 0.52 11.05 -3.83
CA LEU A 179 -0.82 10.88 -4.40
C LEU A 179 -1.09 11.87 -5.54
#